data_AF-A0A969CGV3-F1
#
_entry.id   AF-A0A969CGV3-F1
#
_cell.length_a   1.000
_cell.length_b   1.000
_cell.length_c   1.000
_cell.angle_alpha   90.00
_cell.angle_beta   90.00
_cell.angle_gamma   90.00
#
_symmetry.space_group_name_H-M   'P 1'
#
loop_
_entity.id
_entity.type
_entity.pdbx_description
1 polymer ?
#
loop_
_entity_poly.entity_id
_entity_poly.type
_entity_poly.pdbx_seq_one_letter_code
_entity_poly.pdbx_strand_id
1 'polypeptide(L)'
;MSNKTIDSYHTRVYMNGRDLGLTQADAAYIAEISTRTGQRIEAGTHQPNRGRLEEQRTVADPLAGVWEDELEPMLRRDPRLKPMTLY
;
A
#
# COMPACT_ATOMS: atom_id res chain seq x y z
N MET A 1 3.58 -16.03 -7.91
CA MET A 1 2.52 -15.03 -7.65
C MET A 1 3.19 -13.79 -7.10
N SER A 2 3.42 -12.77 -7.94
CA SER A 2 4.04 -11.50 -7.53
C SER A 2 3.18 -10.77 -6.50
N ASN A 3 3.82 -9.89 -5.73
CA ASN A 3 3.34 -9.18 -4.53
C ASN A 3 2.11 -8.28 -4.78
N LYS A 4 0.98 -8.85 -5.23
CA LYS A 4 -0.30 -8.18 -5.38
C LYS A 4 -0.92 -7.99 -3.99
N THR A 5 -1.26 -6.75 -3.65
CA THR A 5 -2.02 -6.42 -2.45
C THR A 5 -3.35 -7.17 -2.47
N ILE A 6 -3.63 -7.88 -1.39
CA ILE A 6 -4.85 -8.68 -1.27
C ILE A 6 -5.98 -7.75 -0.85
N ASP A 7 -6.73 -7.28 -1.84
CA ASP A 7 -7.88 -6.43 -1.63
C ASP A 7 -8.98 -7.15 -0.83
N SER A 8 -9.79 -6.36 -0.13
CA SER A 8 -11.04 -6.74 0.53
C SER A 8 -11.96 -7.61 -0.35
N TYR A 9 -11.96 -7.38 -1.68
CA TYR A 9 -12.69 -8.21 -2.64
C TYR A 9 -12.25 -9.68 -2.60
N HIS A 10 -10.96 -9.96 -2.71
CA HIS A 10 -10.42 -11.33 -2.72
C HIS A 10 -10.74 -12.05 -1.40
N THR A 11 -10.67 -11.32 -0.27
CA THR A 11 -11.05 -11.87 1.04
C THR A 11 -12.53 -12.25 1.08
N ARG A 12 -13.41 -11.41 0.53
CA ARG A 12 -14.86 -11.68 0.47
C ARG A 12 -15.18 -12.88 -0.43
N VAL A 13 -14.57 -12.95 -1.62
CA VAL A 13 -14.75 -14.10 -2.54
C VAL A 13 -14.29 -15.39 -1.89
N TYR A 14 -13.13 -15.37 -1.23
CA TYR A 14 -12.62 -16.51 -0.49
C TYR A 14 -13.60 -16.98 0.60
N MET A 15 -14.05 -16.07 1.47
CA MET A 15 -14.98 -16.42 2.56
C MET A 15 -16.32 -16.93 2.03
N ASN A 16 -16.88 -16.34 0.97
CA ASN A 16 -18.09 -16.87 0.34
C ASN A 16 -17.90 -18.32 -0.14
N GLY A 17 -16.75 -18.64 -0.74
CA GLY A 17 -16.43 -20.02 -1.13
C GLY A 17 -16.36 -20.96 0.07
N ARG A 18 -15.82 -20.51 1.20
CA ARG A 18 -15.77 -21.29 2.45
C ARG A 18 -17.15 -21.50 3.05
N ASP A 19 -18.00 -20.48 3.04
CA ASP A 19 -19.39 -20.56 3.50
C ASP A 19 -20.23 -21.52 2.63
N LEU A 20 -19.90 -21.64 1.34
CA LEU A 20 -20.50 -22.62 0.42
C LEU A 20 -19.93 -24.05 0.57
N GLY A 21 -18.99 -24.27 1.49
CA GLY A 21 -18.41 -25.59 1.77
C GLY A 21 -17.27 -26.03 0.84
N LEU A 22 -16.74 -25.14 0.00
CA LEU A 22 -15.60 -25.45 -0.87
C LEU A 22 -14.33 -25.71 -0.07
N THR A 23 -13.41 -26.51 -0.60
CA THR A 23 -12.11 -26.70 0.07
C THR A 23 -11.30 -25.40 0.11
N GLN A 24 -10.31 -25.31 1.01
CA GLN A 24 -9.41 -24.15 1.05
C GLN A 24 -8.69 -23.91 -0.28
N ALA A 25 -8.33 -24.99 -1.00
CA ALA A 25 -7.64 -24.90 -2.28
C ALA A 25 -8.57 -24.33 -3.37
N ASP A 26 -9.80 -24.81 -3.44
CA ASP A 26 -10.78 -24.36 -4.43
C ASP A 26 -11.21 -22.91 -4.18
N ALA A 27 -11.50 -22.57 -2.92
CA ALA A 27 -11.84 -21.20 -2.54
C ALA A 27 -10.69 -20.23 -2.82
N ALA A 28 -9.43 -20.64 -2.56
CA ALA A 28 -8.27 -19.82 -2.86
C ALA A 28 -8.04 -19.63 -4.36
N TYR A 29 -8.26 -20.68 -5.17
CA TYR A 29 -8.19 -20.62 -6.62
C TYR A 29 -9.23 -19.65 -7.19
N ILE A 30 -10.49 -19.75 -6.77
CA ILE A 30 -11.59 -18.85 -7.18
C ILE A 30 -11.30 -17.40 -6.76
N ALA A 31 -10.75 -17.21 -5.56
CA ALA A 31 -10.39 -15.90 -5.05
C ALA A 31 -9.05 -15.37 -5.57
N GLU A 32 -8.41 -16.04 -6.54
CA GLU A 32 -7.12 -15.64 -7.14
C GLU A 32 -6.00 -15.37 -6.12
N ILE A 33 -6.00 -16.09 -5.00
CA ILE A 33 -4.99 -15.98 -3.94
C ILE A 33 -4.26 -17.31 -3.72
N SER A 34 -3.13 -17.24 -3.02
CA SER A 34 -2.46 -18.46 -2.59
C SER A 34 -3.25 -19.17 -1.49
N THR A 35 -3.21 -20.50 -1.43
CA THR A 35 -3.80 -21.29 -0.34
C THR A 35 -3.26 -20.86 1.03
N ARG A 36 -1.97 -20.49 1.09
CA ARG A 36 -1.33 -19.96 2.31
C ARG A 36 -1.97 -18.64 2.77
N THR A 37 -2.40 -17.79 1.84
CA THR A 37 -3.19 -16.59 2.18
C THR A 37 -4.51 -17.00 2.79
N GLY A 38 -5.24 -17.92 2.15
CA GLY A 38 -6.51 -18.44 2.69
C GLY A 38 -6.37 -18.97 4.12
N GLN A 39 -5.33 -19.76 4.38
CA GLN A 39 -5.00 -20.23 5.73
C GLN A 39 -4.79 -19.10 6.74
N ARG A 40 -4.10 -18.02 6.34
CA ARG A 40 -3.91 -16.83 7.20
C ARG A 40 -5.24 -16.10 7.42
N ILE A 41 -6.10 -16.04 6.41
CA ILE A 41 -7.44 -15.42 6.48
C ILE A 41 -8.28 -16.17 7.52
N GLU A 42 -8.34 -17.50 7.45
CA GLU A 42 -9.07 -18.32 8.41
C GLU A 42 -8.47 -18.25 9.82
N ALA A 43 -7.14 -18.25 9.94
CA ALA A 43 -6.45 -18.12 11.22
C ALA A 43 -6.56 -16.72 11.85
N GLY A 44 -7.22 -15.76 11.20
CA GLY A 44 -7.31 -14.37 11.67
C GLY A 44 -5.98 -13.60 11.69
N THR A 45 -4.93 -14.18 11.10
CA THR A 45 -3.57 -13.61 11.02
C THR A 45 -3.34 -12.86 9.71
N HIS A 46 -4.30 -12.93 8.78
CA HIS A 46 -4.33 -12.06 7.61
C HIS A 46 -4.78 -10.67 8.02
N GLN A 47 -3.83 -9.74 8.04
CA GLN A 47 -4.08 -8.33 8.25
C GLN A 47 -3.78 -7.64 6.92
N PRO A 48 -4.78 -7.46 6.03
CA PRO A 48 -4.52 -6.93 4.69
C PRO A 48 -4.02 -5.48 4.72
N ASN A 49 -4.30 -4.74 5.80
CA ASN A 49 -3.70 -3.47 6.12
C ASN A 49 -4.23 -2.99 7.47
N ARG A 50 -3.82 -3.60 8.59
CA ARG A 50 -4.21 -3.11 9.93
C ARG A 50 -3.37 -1.89 10.27
N GLY A 51 -3.72 -0.73 9.71
CA GLY A 51 -3.23 0.57 10.15
C GLY A 51 -1.71 0.71 10.18
N ARG A 52 -0.98 -0.01 9.32
CA ARG A 52 0.41 0.32 9.08
C ARG A 52 0.37 1.67 8.40
N LEU A 53 0.60 2.73 9.17
CA LEU A 53 1.30 3.91 8.67
C LEU A 53 2.41 3.31 7.81
N GLU A 54 2.31 3.51 6.50
CA GLU A 54 3.37 3.21 5.53
C GLU A 54 4.69 3.34 6.28
N GLU A 55 5.47 2.24 6.36
CA GLU A 55 6.74 2.23 7.06
C GLU A 55 7.39 3.57 6.80
N GLN A 56 7.59 4.34 7.87
CA GLN A 56 8.24 5.65 7.82
C GLN A 56 9.30 5.57 6.74
N ARG A 57 9.24 6.46 5.74
CA ARG A 57 10.14 6.38 4.57
C ARG A 57 11.52 5.97 5.10
N THR A 58 12.03 4.81 4.68
CA THR A 58 13.31 4.28 5.20
C THR A 58 14.45 5.28 4.99
N VAL A 59 14.25 6.20 4.04
CA VAL A 59 15.08 7.36 3.76
C VAL A 59 14.32 8.62 4.16
N ALA A 60 14.96 9.46 4.99
CA ALA A 60 14.48 10.80 5.28
C ALA A 60 14.12 11.56 4.00
N ASP A 61 13.14 12.45 4.06
CA ASP A 61 12.77 13.23 2.88
C ASP A 61 13.93 14.15 2.47
N PRO A 62 14.57 13.94 1.29
CA PRO A 62 15.69 14.76 0.88
C PRO A 62 15.30 16.22 0.64
N LEU A 63 14.00 16.52 0.58
CA LEU A 63 13.47 17.86 0.40
C LEU A 63 12.87 18.46 1.68
N ALA A 64 12.99 17.79 2.83
CA ALA A 64 12.33 18.18 4.08
C ALA A 64 12.59 19.64 4.52
N GLY A 65 13.77 20.18 4.23
CA GLY A 65 14.15 21.56 4.59
C GLY A 65 14.26 22.52 3.40
N VAL A 66 14.05 22.04 2.16
CA VAL A 66 14.29 22.84 0.95
C VAL A 66 13.35 24.05 0.88
N TRP A 67 12.15 23.94 1.44
CA TRP A 67 11.23 25.07 1.49
C TRP A 67 11.75 26.19 2.39
N GLU A 68 12.03 25.89 3.66
CA GLU A 68 12.45 26.86 4.68
C GLU A 68 13.87 27.39 4.42
N ASP A 69 14.80 26.51 4.05
CA ASP A 69 16.23 26.85 3.96
C ASP A 69 16.60 27.50 2.62
N GLU A 70 15.87 27.22 1.53
CA GLU A 70 16.24 27.67 0.18
C GLU A 70 15.13 28.47 -0.50
N LEU A 71 13.94 27.87 -0.70
CA LEU A 71 12.90 28.45 -1.56
C LEU A 71 12.28 29.70 -0.96
N GLU A 72 11.94 29.70 0.32
CA GLU A 72 11.33 30.84 1.00
C GLU A 72 12.26 32.07 0.99
N PRO A 73 13.56 31.98 1.36
CA PRO A 73 14.50 33.10 1.23
C PRO A 73 14.62 33.63 -0.20
N MET A 74 14.65 32.74 -1.20
CA MET A 74 14.74 33.14 -2.60
C MET A 74 13.50 33.89 -3.07
N LEU A 75 12.30 33.43 -2.70
CA LEU A 75 11.02 34.05 -3.03
C LEU A 75 10.80 35.38 -2.29
N ARG A 76 11.24 35.48 -1.03
CA ARG A 76 11.21 36.76 -0.29
C ARG A 76 12.11 37.81 -0.94
N ARG A 77 13.27 37.38 -1.46
CA ARG A 77 14.21 38.25 -2.17
C ARG A 77 13.71 38.65 -3.56
N ASP A 78 13.12 37.72 -4.30
CA ASP A 78 12.53 37.97 -5.62
C ASP A 78 11.15 37.29 -5.75
N PRO A 79 10.06 38.01 -5.48
CA PRO A 79 8.70 37.47 -5.59
C PRO A 79 8.28 37.10 -7.01
N ARG A 80 9.03 37.52 -8.03
CA ARG A 80 8.74 37.19 -9.43
C ARG A 80 9.45 35.92 -9.90
N LEU A 81 10.27 35.31 -9.03
CA LEU A 81 10.95 34.05 -9.31
C LEU A 81 9.92 32.98 -9.70
N LYS A 82 10.18 32.29 -10.81
CA LYS A 82 9.32 31.22 -11.34
C LYS A 82 10.09 29.90 -11.36
N PRO A 83 9.40 28.76 -11.17
CA PRO A 83 10.01 27.46 -11.34
C PRO A 83 10.49 27.27 -12.78
N MET A 84 11.64 26.62 -12.94
CA MET A 84 12.21 26.26 -14.23
C MET A 84 12.45 24.75 -14.28
N THR A 85 11.99 24.11 -15.35
CA THR A 85 12.25 22.69 -15.59
C THR A 85 13.66 22.52 -16.14
N LEU A 86 14.44 21.61 -15.56
CA LEU A 86 15.71 21.15 -16.12
C LEU A 86 15.43 19.91 -17.00
N TYR A 87 16.09 19.82 -18.16
CA TYR A 87 15.95 18.73 -19.13
C TYR A 87 17.08 17.72 -19.02
#